data_AF-A0A1I2F5X1-F1
#
_entry.id   AF-A0A1I2F5X1-F1
#
_cell.length_a   1.000
_cell.length_b   1.000
_cell.length_c   1.000
_cell.angle_alpha   90.00
_cell.angle_beta   90.00
_cell.angle_gamma   90.00
#
_symmetry.space_group_name_H-M   'P 1'
#
loop_
_entity.id
_entity.type
_entity.pdbx_description
1 polymer ?
#
loop_
_entity_poly.entity_id
_entity_poly.type
_entity_poly.pdbx_seq_one_letter_code
_entity_poly.pdbx_strand_id
1 'polypeptide(L)'
;MKFATTLIAIAALSASTLSFAQPSDPDDCAQKRAGLTSEMENAKAAGKDAHAMSLERARGELAVSCSEPGERVMRERRISTQEKRVTELQKAVDAAEKDGKGNATKARAKLQKAQAELERMKREAPAKKKPQADKSSKPAQPAQ
;
A
#
# COMPACT_ATOMS: atom_id res chain seq x y z
N MET A 1 -22.73 -55.40 -8.85
CA MET A 1 -22.94 -54.35 -9.87
C MET A 1 -22.86 -52.99 -9.18
N LYS A 2 -21.89 -52.15 -9.57
CA LYS A 2 -21.88 -50.67 -9.46
C LYS A 2 -21.85 -50.10 -8.01
N PHE A 3 -21.10 -49.07 -7.62
CA PHE A 3 -20.62 -47.88 -8.32
C PHE A 3 -19.27 -47.40 -7.78
N ALA A 4 -18.41 -46.97 -8.71
CA ALA A 4 -17.25 -46.14 -8.46
C ALA A 4 -17.69 -44.77 -7.90
N THR A 5 -16.97 -44.25 -6.90
CA THR A 5 -17.09 -42.84 -6.51
C THR A 5 -15.71 -42.25 -6.24
N THR A 6 -15.13 -41.79 -7.34
CA THR A 6 -14.40 -40.52 -7.53
C THR A 6 -13.74 -39.86 -6.31
N LEU A 7 -12.41 -39.82 -6.36
CA LEU A 7 -11.51 -38.92 -5.63
C LEU A 7 -11.95 -37.45 -5.82
N ILE A 8 -12.32 -36.80 -4.72
CA ILE A 8 -12.49 -35.34 -4.67
C ILE A 8 -11.09 -34.74 -4.48
N ALA A 9 -10.51 -34.28 -5.58
CA ALA A 9 -9.35 -33.40 -5.55
C ALA A 9 -9.79 -32.05 -4.96
N ILE A 10 -9.40 -31.79 -3.71
CA ILE A 10 -9.57 -30.48 -3.07
C ILE A 10 -8.56 -29.54 -3.73
N ALA A 11 -9.04 -28.71 -4.65
CA ALA A 11 -8.30 -27.58 -5.18
C ALA A 11 -7.96 -26.64 -4.01
N ALA A 12 -6.67 -26.55 -3.69
CA ALA A 12 -6.15 -25.55 -2.77
C ALA A 12 -6.37 -24.17 -3.40
N LEU A 13 -7.39 -23.43 -2.92
CA LEU A 13 -7.48 -22.00 -3.14
C LEU A 13 -6.31 -21.35 -2.41
N SER A 14 -5.27 -20.98 -3.15
CA SER A 14 -4.27 -20.02 -2.72
C SER A 14 -4.97 -18.67 -2.54
N ALA A 15 -5.38 -18.38 -1.31
CA ALA A 15 -5.76 -17.05 -0.88
C ALA A 15 -4.51 -16.16 -0.97
N SER A 16 -4.35 -15.46 -2.10
CA SER A 16 -3.45 -14.32 -2.20
C SER A 16 -3.94 -13.25 -1.22
N THR A 17 -3.40 -13.27 0.00
CA THR A 17 -3.55 -12.18 0.95
C THR A 17 -2.90 -10.96 0.30
N LEU A 18 -3.74 -10.06 -0.24
CA LEU A 18 -3.33 -8.71 -0.58
C LEU A 18 -2.94 -8.00 0.72
N SER A 19 -1.68 -8.20 1.12
CA SER A 19 -1.03 -7.39 2.16
C SER A 19 -1.04 -5.95 1.68
N PHE A 20 -1.87 -5.12 2.31
CA PHE A 20 -1.79 -3.68 2.19
C PHE A 20 -0.43 -3.22 2.73
N ALA A 21 0.47 -2.93 1.81
CA ALA A 21 1.87 -2.62 2.08
C ALA A 21 2.02 -1.40 3.00
N GLN A 22 2.76 -1.64 4.08
CA GLN A 22 3.59 -0.68 4.82
C GLN A 22 4.53 0.06 3.86
N PRO A 23 5.13 1.20 4.25
CA PRO A 23 6.08 1.94 3.41
C PRO A 23 7.07 0.98 2.74
N SER A 24 7.09 1.04 1.41
CA SER A 24 7.88 0.16 0.56
C SER A 24 9.35 0.46 0.78
N ASP A 25 10.11 -0.49 1.31
CA ASP A 25 11.55 -0.48 1.13
C ASP A 25 11.86 -0.55 -0.38
N PRO A 26 12.94 0.08 -0.86
CA PRO A 26 13.31 0.02 -2.29
C PRO A 26 13.48 -1.42 -2.80
N ASP A 27 13.90 -2.34 -1.93
CA ASP A 27 13.98 -3.78 -2.22
C ASP A 27 12.59 -4.41 -2.48
N ASP A 28 11.54 -3.95 -1.78
CA ASP A 28 10.16 -4.43 -1.92
C ASP A 28 9.57 -4.04 -3.29
N CYS A 29 9.93 -2.87 -3.81
CA CYS A 29 9.54 -2.41 -5.15
C CYS A 29 10.16 -3.25 -6.29
N ALA A 30 11.45 -3.58 -6.16
CA ALA A 30 12.14 -4.42 -7.15
C ALA A 30 11.56 -5.85 -7.15
N GLN A 31 11.35 -6.43 -5.97
CA GLN A 31 10.75 -7.75 -5.82
C GLN A 31 9.32 -7.80 -6.38
N LYS A 32 8.47 -6.82 -6.07
CA LYS A 32 7.11 -6.73 -6.62
C LYS A 32 7.09 -6.62 -8.14
N ARG A 33 8.01 -5.84 -8.72
CA ARG A 33 8.14 -5.71 -10.18
C ARG A 33 8.54 -7.02 -10.83
N ALA A 34 9.46 -7.77 -10.22
CA ALA A 34 9.87 -9.08 -10.70
C ALA A 34 8.71 -10.09 -10.64
N GLY A 35 7.95 -10.11 -9.54
CA GLY A 35 6.75 -10.94 -9.40
C GLY A 35 5.70 -10.68 -10.48
N LEU A 36 5.31 -9.42 -10.66
CA LEU A 36 4.35 -9.03 -11.71
C LEU A 36 4.84 -9.38 -13.12
N THR A 37 6.15 -9.27 -13.37
CA THR A 37 6.73 -9.63 -14.68
C THR A 37 6.64 -11.13 -14.92
N SER A 38 6.99 -11.94 -13.93
CA SER A 38 6.88 -13.41 -14.02
C SER A 38 5.42 -13.87 -14.19
N GLU A 39 4.49 -13.28 -13.44
CA GLU A 39 3.05 -13.57 -13.57
C GLU A 39 2.52 -13.21 -14.96
N MET A 40 2.98 -12.09 -15.53
CA MET A 40 2.58 -11.66 -16.87
C MET A 40 3.10 -12.64 -17.94
N GLU A 41 4.34 -13.10 -17.83
CA GLU A 41 4.91 -14.10 -18.74
C GLU A 41 4.14 -15.42 -18.68
N ASN A 42 3.80 -15.87 -17.47
CA ASN A 42 2.95 -17.06 -17.26
C ASN A 42 1.54 -16.87 -17.85
N ALA A 43 0.94 -15.68 -17.68
CA ALA A 43 -0.37 -15.37 -18.25
C ALA A 43 -0.35 -15.39 -19.78
N LYS A 44 0.70 -14.83 -20.40
CA LYS A 44 0.91 -14.87 -21.85
C LYS A 44 1.10 -16.29 -22.36
N ALA A 45 1.93 -17.08 -21.70
CA ALA A 45 2.15 -18.49 -22.04
C ALA A 45 0.87 -19.34 -21.94
N ALA A 46 -0.03 -18.98 -21.03
CA ALA A 46 -1.33 -19.64 -20.84
C ALA A 46 -2.46 -19.10 -21.75
N GLY A 47 -2.18 -18.17 -22.66
CA GLY A 47 -3.19 -17.55 -23.54
C GLY A 47 -4.21 -16.68 -22.80
N LYS A 48 -3.87 -16.17 -21.60
CA LYS A 48 -4.74 -15.34 -20.76
C LYS A 48 -4.49 -13.85 -21.01
N ASP A 49 -4.77 -13.38 -22.22
CA ASP A 49 -4.39 -12.02 -22.66
C ASP A 49 -5.00 -10.90 -21.80
N ALA A 50 -6.27 -11.04 -21.40
CA ALA A 50 -6.92 -10.09 -20.49
C ALA A 50 -6.19 -9.98 -19.13
N HIS A 51 -5.71 -11.12 -18.62
CA HIS A 51 -4.96 -11.15 -17.37
C HIS A 51 -3.57 -10.53 -17.55
N ALA A 52 -2.87 -10.85 -18.64
CA ALA A 52 -1.59 -10.23 -18.97
C ALA A 52 -1.69 -8.70 -19.08
N MET A 53 -2.74 -8.18 -19.72
CA MET A 53 -3.00 -6.74 -19.80
C MET A 53 -3.27 -6.10 -18.43
N SER A 54 -4.00 -6.78 -17.53
CA SER A 54 -4.22 -6.27 -16.17
C SER A 54 -2.93 -6.23 -15.35
N LEU A 55 -2.03 -7.21 -15.53
CA LEU A 55 -0.73 -7.26 -14.87
C LEU A 55 0.21 -6.17 -15.40
N GLU A 56 0.15 -5.89 -16.70
CA GLU A 56 0.87 -4.77 -17.30
C GLU A 56 0.41 -3.43 -16.73
N ARG A 57 -0.91 -3.24 -16.56
CA ARG A 57 -1.46 -2.07 -15.88
C ARG A 57 -0.96 -1.95 -14.44
N ALA A 58 -1.03 -3.04 -13.68
CA ALA A 58 -0.55 -3.10 -12.30
C ALA A 58 0.95 -2.77 -12.20
N ARG A 59 1.76 -3.21 -13.18
CA ARG A 59 3.19 -2.87 -13.26
C ARG A 59 3.41 -1.39 -13.53
N GLY A 60 2.58 -0.77 -14.38
CA GLY A 60 2.59 0.68 -14.61
C GLY A 60 2.23 1.47 -13.35
N GLU A 61 1.21 1.04 -12.62
CA GLU A 61 0.81 1.65 -11.33
C GLU A 61 1.92 1.49 -10.28
N LEU A 62 2.55 0.32 -10.21
CA LEU A 62 3.70 0.07 -9.34
C LEU A 62 4.89 0.99 -9.69
N ALA A 63 5.15 1.25 -10.97
CA ALA A 63 6.21 2.15 -11.39
C ALA A 63 5.98 3.58 -10.89
N VAL A 64 4.73 4.05 -10.93
CA VAL A 64 4.37 5.35 -10.36
C VAL A 64 4.50 5.32 -8.84
N SER A 65 3.98 4.30 -8.17
CA SER A 65 4.02 4.23 -6.70
C SER A 65 5.42 4.09 -6.14
N CYS A 66 6.33 3.41 -6.84
CA CYS A 66 7.73 3.22 -6.43
C CYS A 66 8.66 4.38 -6.85
N SER A 67 8.10 5.46 -7.40
CA SER A 67 8.84 6.70 -7.63
C SER A 67 8.79 7.58 -6.37
N GLU A 68 9.85 8.33 -6.07
CA GLU A 68 9.86 9.23 -4.90
C GLU A 68 8.66 10.20 -4.88
N PRO A 69 8.27 10.83 -6.01
CA PRO A 69 7.06 11.66 -6.06
C PRO A 69 5.78 10.87 -5.78
N GLY A 70 5.65 9.66 -6.32
CA GLY A 70 4.49 8.80 -6.11
C GLY A 70 4.34 8.33 -4.67
N GLU A 71 5.44 7.92 -4.03
CA GLU A 71 5.46 7.53 -2.62
C GLU A 71 5.02 8.68 -1.71
N ARG A 72 5.51 9.90 -1.99
CA ARG A 72 5.11 11.11 -1.26
C ARG A 72 3.62 11.38 -1.38
N VAL A 73 3.07 11.41 -2.59
CA VAL A 73 1.65 11.65 -2.84
C VAL A 73 0.79 10.57 -2.16
N MET A 74 1.19 9.30 -2.26
CA MET A 74 0.46 8.20 -1.63
C MET A 74 0.49 8.30 -0.10
N ARG A 75 1.61 8.72 0.48
CA ARG A 75 1.73 8.95 1.92
C ARG A 75 0.85 10.11 2.39
N GLU A 76 0.89 11.23 1.70
CA GLU A 76 0.04 12.40 1.98
C GLU A 76 -1.45 12.03 1.91
N ARG A 77 -1.85 11.23 0.91
CA ARG A 77 -3.22 10.73 0.77
C ARG A 77 -3.62 9.83 1.95
N ARG A 78 -2.73 8.95 2.40
CA ARG A 78 -2.97 8.08 3.57
C ARG A 78 -3.13 8.92 4.85
N ILE A 79 -2.26 9.90 5.07
CA ILE A 79 -2.34 10.83 6.21
C ILE A 79 -3.67 11.59 6.17
N SER A 80 -4.03 12.20 5.03
CA SER A 80 -5.29 12.94 4.88
C SER A 80 -6.52 12.07 5.14
N THR A 81 -6.50 10.82 4.68
CA THR A 81 -7.58 9.86 4.93
C THR A 81 -7.69 9.53 6.42
N GLN A 82 -6.55 9.35 7.10
CA GLN A 82 -6.53 9.07 8.54
C GLN A 82 -6.98 10.30 9.35
N GLU A 83 -6.64 11.52 8.94
CA GLU A 83 -7.13 12.76 9.55
C GLU A 83 -8.66 12.85 9.49
N LYS A 84 -9.24 12.59 8.32
CA LYS A 84 -10.71 12.52 8.17
C LYS A 84 -11.31 11.48 9.12
N ARG A 85 -10.67 10.32 9.26
CA ARG A 85 -11.12 9.27 10.17
C ARG A 85 -11.08 9.70 11.63
N VAL A 86 -10.05 10.44 12.06
CA VAL A 86 -9.99 11.03 13.40
C VAL A 86 -11.16 12.01 13.60
N THR A 87 -11.43 12.88 12.63
CA THR A 87 -12.55 13.82 12.70
C THR A 87 -13.90 13.11 12.81
N GLU A 88 -14.15 12.08 12.01
CA GLU A 88 -15.40 11.31 12.07
C GLU A 88 -15.54 10.55 13.40
N LEU A 89 -14.45 10.02 13.94
CA LEU A 89 -14.47 9.36 15.25
C LEU A 89 -14.70 10.35 16.39
N GLN A 90 -14.18 11.59 16.28
CA GLN A 90 -14.47 12.64 17.25
C GLN A 90 -15.97 12.97 17.26
N LYS A 91 -16.58 13.15 16.08
CA LYS A 91 -18.04 13.33 15.97
C LYS A 91 -18.83 12.16 16.57
N ALA A 92 -18.34 10.94 16.39
CA ALA A 92 -18.98 9.75 16.97
C ALA A 92 -18.85 9.69 18.50
N VAL A 93 -17.74 10.16 19.07
CA VAL A 93 -17.59 10.34 20.52
C VAL A 93 -18.59 11.38 21.01
N ASP A 94 -18.62 12.56 20.38
CA ASP A 94 -19.51 13.65 20.78
C ASP A 94 -20.99 13.23 20.72
N ALA A 95 -21.41 12.53 19.66
CA ALA A 95 -22.77 12.02 19.52
C ALA A 95 -23.11 10.93 20.56
N ALA A 96 -22.16 10.09 20.93
CA ALA A 96 -22.36 9.07 21.96
C ALA A 96 -22.41 9.66 23.37
N GLU A 97 -21.65 10.74 23.63
CA GLU A 97 -21.60 11.41 24.93
C GLU A 97 -22.78 12.37 25.15
N LYS A 98 -23.16 13.15 24.13
CA LYS A 98 -24.20 14.18 24.25
C LYS A 98 -25.60 13.62 23.97
N ASP A 99 -25.73 12.83 22.92
CA ASP A 99 -27.03 12.39 22.42
C ASP A 99 -27.36 10.95 22.82
N GLY A 100 -26.46 10.27 23.54
CA GLY A 100 -26.58 8.85 23.89
C GLY A 100 -26.55 7.91 22.69
N LYS A 101 -26.12 8.39 21.51
CA LYS A 101 -26.13 7.62 20.26
C LYS A 101 -24.92 6.70 20.17
N GLY A 102 -25.07 5.50 20.70
CA GLY A 102 -24.07 4.43 20.61
C GLY A 102 -23.24 4.26 21.87
N ASN A 103 -22.04 3.67 21.72
CA ASN A 103 -21.18 3.33 22.85
C ASN A 103 -19.98 4.28 22.93
N ALA A 104 -20.05 5.25 23.84
CA ALA A 104 -19.02 6.28 24.03
C ALA A 104 -17.63 5.68 24.36
N THR A 105 -17.58 4.63 25.19
CA THR A 105 -16.32 3.95 25.52
C THR A 105 -15.66 3.32 24.29
N LYS A 106 -16.44 2.64 23.44
CA LYS A 106 -15.95 2.06 22.19
C LYS A 106 -15.54 3.14 21.19
N ALA A 107 -16.27 4.26 21.14
CA ALA A 107 -15.93 5.39 20.28
C ALA A 107 -14.60 6.04 20.68
N ARG A 108 -14.40 6.30 21.99
CA ARG A 108 -13.14 6.84 22.53
C ARG A 108 -11.94 5.94 22.27
N ALA A 109 -12.09 4.62 22.47
CA ALA A 109 -11.03 3.66 22.18
C ALA A 109 -10.63 3.67 20.70
N LYS A 110 -11.61 3.78 19.78
CA LYS A 110 -11.34 3.90 18.34
C LYS A 110 -10.65 5.22 18.00
N LEU A 111 -11.08 6.32 18.60
CA LEU A 111 -10.49 7.64 18.41
C LEU A 111 -9.02 7.65 18.84
N GLN A 112 -8.72 7.15 20.04
CA GLN A 112 -7.35 7.05 20.56
C GLN A 112 -6.46 6.21 19.63
N LYS A 113 -6.96 5.06 19.16
CA LYS A 113 -6.22 4.22 18.20
C LYS A 113 -5.96 4.96 16.89
N ALA A 114 -6.96 5.68 16.38
CA ALA A 114 -6.83 6.43 15.13
C ALA A 114 -5.84 7.61 15.25
N GLN A 115 -5.85 8.31 16.38
CA GLN A 115 -4.89 9.37 16.69
C GLN A 115 -3.46 8.83 16.84
N ALA A 116 -3.27 7.75 17.59
CA ALA A 116 -1.96 7.11 17.74
C ALA A 116 -1.38 6.66 16.39
N GLU A 117 -2.23 6.12 15.51
CA GLU A 117 -1.86 5.75 14.15
C GLU A 117 -1.53 6.97 13.28
N LEU A 118 -2.30 8.05 13.37
CA LEU A 118 -2.01 9.30 12.65
C LEU A 118 -0.66 9.88 13.07
N GLU A 119 -0.38 9.92 14.37
CA GLU A 119 0.90 10.41 14.90
C GLU A 119 2.08 9.54 14.45
N ARG A 120 1.90 8.22 14.42
CA ARG A 120 2.90 7.30 13.85
C ARG A 120 3.15 7.62 12.37
N MET A 121 2.10 7.75 11.56
CA MET A 121 2.22 8.07 10.13
C MET A 121 2.91 9.42 9.88
N LYS A 122 2.65 10.42 10.73
CA LYS A 122 3.30 11.74 10.65
C LYS A 122 4.78 11.70 11.05
N ARG A 123 5.15 10.90 12.05
CA ARG A 123 6.56 10.70 12.46
C ARG A 123 7.37 9.94 11.42
N GLU A 124 6.76 8.95 10.78
CA GLU A 124 7.38 8.15 9.72
C GLU A 124 7.44 8.90 8.38
N ALA A 125 6.75 10.03 8.23
CA ALA A 125 6.90 10.90 7.07
C ALA A 125 8.31 11.50 7.07
N PRO A 126 9.05 11.46 5.94
CA PRO A 126 10.38 12.04 5.89
C PRO A 126 10.26 13.53 6.23
N ALA A 127 10.83 13.93 7.37
CA ALA A 127 11.03 15.34 7.69
C ALA A 127 11.67 15.98 6.46
N LYS A 128 11.14 17.13 6.03
CA LYS A 128 11.62 17.88 4.85
C LYS A 128 13.14 18.02 4.93
N LYS A 129 13.91 17.09 4.35
CA LYS A 129 15.34 17.25 4.17
C LYS A 129 15.46 18.41 3.20
N LYS A 130 16.02 19.53 3.67
CA LYS A 130 16.45 20.65 2.82
C LYS A 130 17.20 20.05 1.62
N PRO A 131 17.02 20.61 0.41
CA PRO A 131 17.68 20.09 -0.78
C PRO A 131 19.18 19.96 -0.48
N GLN A 132 19.66 18.71 -0.46
CA GLN A 132 21.09 18.45 -0.43
C GLN A 132 21.59 18.96 -1.77
N ALA A 133 22.24 20.13 -1.72
CA ALA A 133 23.01 20.64 -2.82
C ALA A 133 23.96 19.54 -3.26
N ASP A 134 23.73 19.08 -4.49
CA ASP A 134 24.52 18.10 -5.19
C ASP A 134 25.99 18.57 -5.19
N LYS A 135 26.79 17.98 -4.30
CA LYS A 135 28.25 18.14 -4.31
C LYS A 135 28.85 17.08 -5.24
N SER A 136 28.36 16.97 -6.48
CA SER A 136 29.04 16.20 -7.54
C SER A 136 29.35 17.08 -8.74
N SER A 137 29.82 18.32 -8.51
CA SER A 137 30.63 19.02 -9.51
C SER A 137 32.09 18.67 -9.27
N LYS A 138 32.53 17.52 -9.80
CA LYS A 138 33.94 17.19 -10.00
C LYS A 138 34.49 18.18 -11.04
N PRO A 139 35.46 19.07 -10.71
CA PRO A 139 36.06 19.89 -11.75
C PRO A 139 36.85 18.98 -12.68
N ALA A 140 36.50 19.01 -13.96
CA ALA A 140 37.30 18.43 -15.02
C ALA A 140 38.68 19.12 -15.00
N GLN A 141 39.75 18.33 -14.85
CA GLN A 141 41.11 18.81 -15.07
C GLN A 141 41.25 19.24 -16.54
N PRO A 142 41.82 20.42 -16.83
CA PRO A 142 42.30 20.69 -18.18
C PRO A 142 43.58 19.88 -18.39
N ALA A 143 43.58 19.01 -19.38
CA ALA A 143 44.80 18.53 -20.00
C ALA A 143 45.40 19.69 -20.81
N GLN A 144 46.64 20.07 -20.49
CA GLN A 144 47.70 20.47 -21.42
C GLN A 144 49.06 20.31 -20.71
#